data_AF-A0A7X7RZT1-F1
#
_entry.id   AF-A0A7X7RZT1-F1
#
_cell.length_a   1.000
_cell.length_b   1.000
_cell.length_c   1.000
_cell.angle_alpha   90.00
_cell.angle_beta   90.00
_cell.angle_gamma   90.00
#
_symmetry.space_group_name_H-M   'P 1'
#
loop_
_entity.id
_entity.type
_entity.pdbx_description
1 polymer ?
#
loop_
_entity_poly.entity_id
_entity_poly.type
_entity_poly.pdbx_seq_one_letter_code
_entity_poly.pdbx_strand_id
1 'polypeptide(L)' 'MKKCSECGRRLNEGENDLCPACESTKSHKKKRWGEIIVGIVVVVGGIVIKVLTGGKGGGKA' A
#
# COMPACT_ATOMS: atom_id res chain seq x y z
N MET A 1 -11.89 -26.90 15.36
CA MET A 1 -10.57 -26.25 15.30
C MET A 1 -10.37 -25.60 13.94
N LYS A 2 -10.24 -24.27 13.88
CA LYS A 2 -9.90 -23.58 12.63
C LYS A 2 -8.41 -23.74 12.36
N LYS A 3 -8.02 -23.76 11.08
CA LYS A 3 -6.62 -23.77 10.63
C LYS A 3 -6.37 -22.49 9.85
N CYS A 4 -5.18 -21.94 9.97
CA CYS A 4 -4.76 -20.79 9.21
C CYS A 4 -4.76 -21.11 7.72
N SER A 5 -5.44 -20.31 6.91
CA SER A 5 -5.54 -20.53 5.46
C SER A 5 -4.19 -20.41 4.73
N GLU A 6 -3.22 -19.69 5.30
CA GLU A 6 -1.92 -19.44 4.66
C GLU A 6 -0.83 -20.48 5.02
N CYS A 7 -0.74 -20.90 6.29
CA CYS A 7 0.32 -21.81 6.76
C CYS A 7 -0.20 -23.16 7.29
N GLY A 8 -1.51 -23.36 7.35
CA GLY A 8 -2.14 -24.61 7.82
C GLY A 8 -2.04 -24.87 9.34
N ARG A 9 -1.40 -23.97 10.10
CA ARG A 9 -1.28 -24.08 11.57
C ARG A 9 -2.65 -24.00 12.24
N ARG A 10 -2.83 -24.72 13.35
CA ARG A 10 -4.06 -24.61 14.17
C ARG A 10 -4.19 -23.20 14.75
N LEU A 11 -5.40 -22.65 14.66
CA LEU A 11 -5.79 -21.36 15.24
C LEU A 11 -6.41 -21.57 16.62
N ASN A 12 -6.04 -20.72 17.58
CA ASN A 12 -6.62 -20.65 18.92
C ASN A 12 -7.99 -19.94 18.91
N GLU A 13 -8.73 -20.12 20.00
CA GLU A 13 -9.99 -19.42 20.22
C GLU A 13 -9.74 -17.91 20.35
N GLY A 14 -10.26 -17.14 19.39
CA GLY A 14 -10.01 -15.70 19.25
C GLY A 14 -9.15 -15.32 18.03
N GLU A 15 -8.49 -16.29 17.37
CA GLU A 15 -7.76 -16.04 16.12
C GLU A 15 -8.72 -16.11 14.90
N ASN A 16 -8.55 -15.18 13.95
CA ASN A 16 -9.35 -15.08 12.71
C ASN A 16 -8.87 -16.07 11.63
N ASP A 17 -9.16 -15.82 10.34
CA ASP A 17 -8.79 -16.70 9.22
C ASP A 17 -7.26 -16.89 9.04
N LEU A 18 -6.47 -15.96 9.59
CA LEU A 18 -5.01 -15.99 9.57
C LEU A 18 -4.42 -16.06 10.98
N CYS A 19 -3.28 -16.74 11.07
CA CYS A 19 -2.44 -16.76 12.24
C CYS A 19 -1.78 -15.38 12.47
N PRO A 20 -1.44 -14.96 13.69
CA PRO A 20 -0.84 -13.66 13.98
C PRO A 20 0.51 -13.44 13.28
N ALA A 21 1.27 -14.51 13.03
CA ALA A 21 2.50 -14.45 12.23
C ALA A 21 2.21 -14.18 10.74
N CYS A 22 1.14 -14.78 10.22
CA CYS A 22 0.68 -14.65 8.84
C CYS A 22 0.03 -13.28 8.63
N GLU A 23 -0.79 -12.84 9.58
CA GLU A 23 -1.41 -11.52 9.62
C GLU A 23 -0.36 -10.40 9.74
N SER A 24 0.64 -10.56 10.61
CA SER A 24 1.78 -9.63 10.69
C SER A 24 2.51 -9.52 9.35
N THR A 25 2.77 -10.65 8.69
CA THR A 25 3.43 -10.66 7.36
C THR A 25 2.60 -9.92 6.31
N LYS A 26 1.27 -10.10 6.31
CA LYS A 26 0.34 -9.36 5.45
C LYS A 26 0.35 -7.87 5.74
N SER A 27 0.38 -7.48 7.02
CA SER A 27 0.39 -6.08 7.45
C SER A 27 1.66 -5.36 7.01
N HIS A 28 2.83 -6.00 7.13
CA HIS A 28 4.09 -5.48 6.59
C HIS A 28 4.05 -5.32 5.07
N LYS A 29 3.49 -6.29 4.34
CA LYS A 29 3.36 -6.22 2.88
C LYS A 29 2.42 -5.08 2.45
N LYS A 30 1.33 -4.87 3.18
CA LYS A 30 0.35 -3.80 2.93
C LYS A 30 0.94 -2.42 3.20
N LYS A 31 1.72 -2.26 4.27
CA LYS A 31 2.41 -1.01 4.59
C LYS A 31 3.45 -0.64 3.52
N ARG A 32 4.21 -1.63 3.04
CA ARG A 32 5.17 -1.43 1.94
C ARG A 32 4.50 -1.06 0.62
N TRP A 33 3.35 -1.66 0.30
CA TRP A 33 2.55 -1.28 -0.87
C TRP A 33 1.97 0.13 -0.77
N GLY A 34 1.49 0.54 0.42
CA GLY A 34 1.00 1.89 0.65
C GLY A 34 2.06 2.96 0.39
N GLU A 35 3.27 2.75 0.89
CA GLU A 35 4.42 3.65 0.65
C GLU A 35 4.78 3.75 -0.85
N ILE A 36 4.78 2.62 -1.57
CA ILE A 36 5.05 2.60 -3.01
C ILE A 36 3.98 3.39 -3.78
N ILE A 37 2.69 3.18 -3.45
CA ILE A 37 1.59 3.89 -4.10
C ILE A 37 1.68 5.39 -3.83
N VAL A 38 1.98 5.80 -2.59
CA VAL A 38 2.13 7.23 -2.25
C VAL A 38 3.27 7.87 -3.03
N GLY A 39 4.40 7.17 -3.17
CA GLY A 39 5.54 7.64 -3.96
C GLY A 39 5.18 7.80 -5.45
N ILE A 40 4.48 6.83 -6.03
CA ILE A 40 4.04 6.88 -7.43
C ILE A 40 3.07 8.04 -7.65
N VAL A 41 2.10 8.24 -6.75
CA VAL A 41 1.12 9.34 -6.86
C VAL A 41 1.81 10.71 -6.78
N VAL A 42 2.78 10.89 -5.89
CA VAL A 42 3.54 12.15 -5.80
C VAL A 42 4.37 12.40 -7.05
N VAL A 43 5.05 11.38 -7.58
CA VAL A 43 5.86 11.50 -8.80
C VAL A 43 4.98 11.80 -10.01
N VAL A 44 3.90 11.03 -10.21
CA VAL A 44 2.97 11.23 -11.33
C VAL A 44 2.24 12.56 -11.18
N GLY A 45 1.74 12.90 -9.99
CA GLY A 45 1.09 14.18 -9.71
C GLY A 45 2.01 15.37 -9.93
N GLY A 46 3.27 15.29 -9.49
CA GLY A 46 4.28 16.31 -9.73
C GLY A 46 4.62 16.48 -11.22
N ILE A 47 4.71 15.38 -11.97
CA ILE A 47 4.91 15.41 -13.42
C ILE A 47 3.70 16.02 -14.12
N VAL A 48 2.48 15.61 -13.76
CA VAL A 48 1.24 16.15 -14.33
C VAL A 48 1.14 17.66 -14.06
N ILE A 49 1.39 18.12 -12.83
CA ILE A 49 1.42 19.56 -12.52
C ILE A 49 2.51 20.27 -13.32
N LYS A 50 3.70 19.68 -13.47
CA LYS A 50 4.80 20.29 -14.22
C LYS A 50 4.54 20.32 -15.73
N VAL A 51 3.82 19.37 -16.29
CA VAL A 51 3.43 19.33 -17.72
C VAL A 51 2.27 20.29 -17.97
N LEU A 52 1.26 20.32 -17.10
CA LEU A 52 0.14 21.27 -17.19
C LEU A 52 0.59 22.72 -16.98
N THR A 53 1.56 22.96 -16.10
CA THR A 53 2.11 24.31 -15.83
C THR A 53 3.24 24.67 -16.80
N GLY A 54 3.99 23.68 -17.31
CA GLY A 54 5.17 23.88 -18.16
C GLY A 54 4.89 24.11 -19.65
N GLY A 55 3.66 23.90 -20.11
CA GLY A 55 3.22 24.26 -21.46
C GLY A 55 2.85 25.74 -21.64
N LYS A 56 2.85 26.54 -20.56
CA LYS A 56 2.48 27.96 -20.58
C LYS A 56 3.65 28.83 -20.12
N GLY A 57 4.71 28.83 -20.92
CA GLY A 57 5.56 30.01 -20.99
C GLY A 57 4.72 31.18 -21.51
N GLY A 58 4.33 32.10 -20.62
CA GLY A 58 3.70 33.36 -21.01
C GLY A 58 2.57 33.81 -20.09
N GLY A 59 2.90 34.67 -19.12
CA GLY A 59 1.97 35.69 -18.67
C GLY A 59 1.70 35.77 -17.17
N LYS A 60 2.32 36.81 -16.59
CA LYS A 60 1.86 37.68 -15.51
C LYS A 60 2.07 37.25 -14.05
N ALA A 61 2.91 38.10 -13.42
CA ALA A 61 2.77 38.73 -12.10
C ALA A 61 2.80 37.81 -10.87
#